data_AF-A0A4R5QPH2-F1
#
_entry.id   AF-A0A4R5QPH2-F1
#
_cell.length_a   1.000
_cell.length_b   1.000
_cell.length_c   1.000
_cell.angle_alpha   90.00
_cell.angle_beta   90.00
_cell.angle_gamma   90.00
#
_symmetry.space_group_name_H-M   'P 1'
#
loop_
_entity.id
_entity.type
_entity.pdbx_description
1 polymer ?
#
loop_
_entity_poly.entity_id
_entity_poly.type
_entity_poly.pdbx_seq_one_letter_code
_entity_poly.pdbx_strand_id
1 'polypeptide(L)'
;MDGDAMGSAAAEEPRPSARRMNDAPLRAALENRRGRVFDEALSGVCYTHGVRLGLAGDPLPRWLPTAPRWAREALRTGHASGTAISGRGADAPA
;
A
#
# COMPACT_ATOMS: atom_id res chain seq x y z
N MET A 1 40.61 20.23 -34.29
CA MET A 1 39.17 20.22 -34.59
C MET A 1 38.78 18.75 -34.70
N ASP A 2 38.47 18.11 -33.58
CA ASP A 2 37.15 18.02 -32.91
C ASP A 2 36.56 16.65 -33.30
N GLY A 3 36.15 15.76 -32.41
CA GLY A 3 36.07 15.76 -30.96
C GLY A 3 35.52 14.38 -30.59
N ASP A 4 36.13 13.77 -29.58
CA ASP A 4 35.81 12.44 -29.10
C ASP A 4 34.35 12.26 -28.67
N ALA A 5 33.91 11.03 -28.87
CA ALA A 5 32.84 10.31 -28.22
C ALA A 5 32.18 11.00 -27.02
N MET A 6 30.88 11.26 -27.11
CA MET A 6 29.99 11.18 -25.95
C MET A 6 28.53 11.16 -26.41
N GLY A 7 27.78 10.14 -26.00
CA GLY A 7 26.37 10.01 -26.33
C GLY A 7 25.76 8.85 -25.58
N SER A 8 26.01 8.85 -24.27
CA SER A 8 25.59 7.85 -23.31
C SER A 8 24.12 7.44 -23.46
N ALA A 9 23.92 6.14 -23.26
CA ALA A 9 22.67 5.49 -22.92
C ALA A 9 21.64 6.46 -22.32
N ALA A 10 20.48 6.55 -22.98
CA ALA A 10 19.28 7.09 -22.38
C ALA A 10 19.06 6.35 -21.07
N ALA A 11 19.44 7.00 -19.97
CA ALA A 11 19.08 6.58 -18.64
C ALA A 11 17.56 6.57 -18.63
N GLU A 12 16.95 5.38 -18.55
CA GLU A 12 15.59 5.24 -18.06
C GLU A 12 15.54 6.03 -16.75
N GLU A 13 14.86 7.17 -16.80
CA GLU A 13 14.56 7.94 -15.60
C GLU A 13 13.95 6.96 -14.60
N PRO A 14 14.48 6.84 -13.37
CA PRO A 14 13.90 5.96 -12.39
C PRO A 14 12.48 6.45 -12.16
N ARG A 15 11.52 5.68 -12.70
CA ARG A 15 10.08 5.85 -12.47
C ARG A 15 9.93 6.20 -10.99
N PRO A 16 9.21 7.28 -10.65
CA PRO A 16 9.14 7.76 -9.28
C PRO A 16 8.80 6.55 -8.42
N SER A 17 9.75 6.10 -7.61
CA SER A 17 9.56 4.95 -6.74
C SER A 17 8.34 5.29 -5.92
N ALA A 18 7.21 4.67 -6.26
CA ALA A 18 5.90 5.03 -5.72
C ALA A 18 6.09 5.17 -4.21
N ARG A 19 5.84 6.39 -3.71
CA ARG A 19 6.13 6.74 -2.33
C ARG A 19 5.26 5.84 -1.46
N ARG A 20 5.84 4.73 -0.99
CA ARG A 20 5.13 3.70 -0.24
C ARG A 20 4.39 4.36 0.91
N MET A 21 3.13 3.96 1.09
CA MET A 21 2.31 4.55 2.13
C MET A 21 2.92 4.29 3.51
N ASN A 22 2.99 5.32 4.35
CA ASN A 22 3.51 5.20 5.72
C ASN A 22 2.47 4.50 6.60
N ASP A 23 2.83 3.32 7.09
CA ASP A 23 2.03 2.44 7.93
C ASP A 23 2.46 2.45 9.42
N ALA A 24 3.50 3.21 9.77
CA ALA A 24 4.03 3.29 11.13
C ALA A 24 3.01 3.77 12.18
N PRO A 25 2.15 4.78 11.92
CA PRO A 25 1.14 5.20 12.88
C PRO A 25 0.09 4.11 13.14
N LEU A 26 -0.31 3.39 12.08
CA LEU A 26 -1.28 2.31 12.18
C LEU A 26 -0.70 1.14 12.98
N ARG A 27 0.57 0.80 12.73
CA ARG A 27 1.29 -0.21 13.50
C ARG A 27 1.34 0.15 14.99
N ALA A 28 1.73 1.37 15.33
CA ALA A 28 1.81 1.83 16.72
C ALA A 28 0.45 1.77 17.44
N ALA A 29 -0.64 2.12 16.73
CA ALA A 29 -1.98 2.00 17.28
C ALA A 29 -2.36 0.53 17.59
N LEU A 30 -1.97 -0.42 16.74
CA LEU A 30 -2.27 -1.84 16.91
C LEU A 30 -1.39 -2.51 17.99
N GLU A 31 -0.13 -2.10 18.15
CA GLU A 31 0.77 -2.63 19.18
C GLU A 31 0.21 -2.37 20.59
N ASN A 32 -0.38 -1.20 20.83
CA ASN A 32 -1.04 -0.84 22.09
C ASN A 32 -2.40 -1.56 22.33
N ARG A 33 -2.88 -2.33 21.35
CA ARG A 33 -4.19 -2.99 21.36
C ARG A 33 -4.11 -4.51 21.27
N ARG A 34 -2.90 -5.10 21.31
CA ARG A 34 -2.64 -6.54 21.36
C ARG A 34 -3.23 -7.16 22.63
N GLY A 35 -4.53 -7.50 22.60
CA GLY A 35 -5.25 -8.13 23.71
C GLY A 35 -6.72 -7.75 23.84
N ARG A 36 -7.24 -6.76 23.09
CA ARG A 36 -8.67 -6.41 23.12
C ARG A 36 -9.47 -7.21 22.08
N VAL A 37 -10.71 -7.56 22.45
CA VAL A 37 -11.60 -8.47 21.69
C VAL A 37 -11.93 -7.93 20.30
N PHE A 38 -12.25 -6.64 20.19
CA PHE A 38 -12.55 -5.94 18.93
C PHE A 38 -12.59 -4.42 19.18
N ASP A 39 -12.23 -3.62 18.18
CA ASP A 39 -12.33 -2.15 18.19
C ASP A 39 -12.87 -1.70 16.83
N GLU A 40 -14.12 -1.24 16.80
CA GLU A 40 -14.83 -0.90 15.55
C GLU A 40 -14.19 0.27 14.82
N ALA A 41 -13.85 1.33 15.55
CA ALA A 41 -13.22 2.51 14.97
C ALA A 41 -11.86 2.16 14.34
N LEU A 42 -11.05 1.39 15.05
CA LEU A 42 -9.74 0.97 14.54
C LEU A 42 -9.85 -0.05 13.40
N SER A 43 -10.88 -0.90 13.41
CA SER A 43 -11.20 -1.78 12.28
C SER A 43 -11.52 -0.98 11.01
N GLY A 44 -12.33 0.08 11.11
CA GLY A 44 -12.62 0.99 10.01
C GLY A 44 -11.37 1.70 9.46
N VAL A 45 -10.44 2.11 10.33
CA VAL A 45 -9.15 2.66 9.93
C VAL A 45 -8.29 1.61 9.19
N CYS A 46 -8.22 0.39 9.71
CA CYS A 46 -7.49 -0.72 9.06
C CYS A 46 -8.03 -1.01 7.65
N TYR A 47 -9.35 -1.05 7.51
CA TYR A 47 -10.02 -1.23 6.22
C TYR A 47 -9.66 -0.10 5.25
N THR A 48 -9.84 1.16 5.67
CA THR A 48 -9.56 2.33 4.82
C THR A 48 -8.09 2.38 4.39
N HIS A 49 -7.17 2.03 5.30
CA HIS A 49 -5.74 1.95 4.97
C HIS A 49 -5.46 0.83 3.95
N GLY A 50 -6.10 -0.34 4.11
CA GLY A 50 -6.07 -1.41 3.12
C GLY A 50 -6.50 -0.93 1.73
N VAL A 51 -7.64 -0.24 1.63
CA VAL A 51 -8.14 0.32 0.36
C VAL A 51 -7.09 1.20 -0.29
N ARG A 52 -6.47 2.11 0.48
CA ARG A 52 -5.45 3.01 -0.04
C ARG A 52 -4.20 2.28 -0.55
N LEU A 53 -3.76 1.23 0.15
CA LEU A 53 -2.66 0.38 -0.30
C LEU A 53 -3.01 -0.33 -1.62
N GLY A 54 -4.22 -0.91 -1.70
CA GLY A 54 -4.69 -1.58 -2.90
C GLY A 54 -4.81 -0.64 -4.11
N LEU A 55 -5.32 0.58 -3.87
CA LEU A 55 -5.39 1.63 -4.89
C LEU A 55 -4.01 2.04 -5.41
N ALA A 56 -3.03 2.14 -4.52
CA ALA A 56 -1.65 2.49 -4.84
C ALA A 56 -0.84 1.34 -5.47
N GLY A 57 -1.39 0.11 -5.49
CA GLY A 57 -0.64 -1.09 -5.90
C GLY A 57 0.42 -1.52 -4.88
N ASP A 58 0.37 -0.99 -3.67
CA ASP A 58 1.30 -1.33 -2.60
C ASP A 58 0.96 -2.71 -1.99
N PRO A 59 1.96 -3.52 -1.60
CA PRO A 59 1.71 -4.77 -0.93
C PRO A 59 1.21 -4.55 0.51
N LEU A 60 0.60 -5.58 1.08
CA LEU A 60 0.23 -5.59 2.50
C LEU A 60 1.48 -5.46 3.42
N PRO A 61 1.34 -4.80 4.59
CA PRO A 61 2.47 -4.60 5.50
C PRO A 61 3.07 -5.91 6.04
N ARG A 62 4.40 -5.97 6.15
CA ARG A 62 5.11 -7.17 6.65
C ARG A 62 4.83 -7.50 8.11
N TRP A 63 4.46 -6.51 8.93
CA TRP A 63 4.11 -6.72 10.34
C TRP A 63 2.67 -7.20 10.53
N LEU A 64 1.84 -7.19 9.48
CA LEU A 64 0.42 -7.58 9.54
C LEU A 64 0.18 -8.94 10.22
N PRO A 65 0.99 -10.01 10.01
CA PRO A 65 0.78 -11.28 10.70
C PRO A 65 0.79 -11.19 12.22
N THR A 66 1.43 -10.16 12.79
CA THR A 66 1.56 -9.92 14.24
C THR A 66 0.44 -9.04 14.82
N ALA A 67 -0.50 -8.59 13.98
CA ALA A 67 -1.64 -7.78 14.38
C ALA A 67 -2.83 -8.64 14.84
N PRO A 68 -3.78 -8.08 15.61
CA PRO A 68 -5.03 -8.76 15.97
C PRO A 68 -5.78 -9.32 14.76
N ARG A 69 -6.51 -10.44 14.93
CA ARG A 69 -7.22 -11.11 13.83
C ARG A 69 -8.18 -10.17 13.08
N TRP A 70 -9.00 -9.41 13.80
CA TRP A 70 -9.93 -8.45 13.20
C TRP A 70 -9.22 -7.38 12.35
N ALA A 71 -8.05 -6.90 12.80
CA ALA A 71 -7.27 -5.89 12.07
C ALA A 71 -6.71 -6.45 10.77
N ARG A 72 -6.23 -7.71 10.81
CA ARG A 72 -5.73 -8.43 9.64
C ARG A 72 -6.82 -8.63 8.60
N GLU A 73 -8.01 -9.05 9.03
CA GLU A 73 -9.17 -9.24 8.15
C GLU A 73 -9.61 -7.91 7.53
N ALA A 74 -9.80 -6.87 8.33
CA ALA A 74 -10.19 -5.55 7.84
C ALA A 74 -9.21 -4.99 6.79
N LEU A 75 -7.90 -5.08 7.06
CA LEU A 75 -6.88 -4.54 6.19
C LEU A 75 -6.72 -5.36 4.89
N ARG A 76 -6.86 -6.68 4.94
CA ARG A 76 -6.88 -7.54 3.74
C ARG A 76 -8.11 -7.28 2.87
N THR A 77 -9.29 -7.17 3.48
CA THR A 77 -10.54 -6.88 2.75
C THR A 77 -10.45 -5.51 2.09
N GLY A 78 -9.96 -4.48 2.81
CA GLY A 78 -9.74 -3.17 2.23
C GLY A 78 -8.77 -3.22 1.03
N HIS A 79 -7.65 -3.93 1.18
CA HIS A 79 -6.66 -4.07 0.10
C HIS A 79 -7.24 -4.71 -1.15
N ALA A 80 -7.98 -5.82 -0.99
CA ALA A 80 -8.68 -6.48 -2.10
C ALA A 80 -9.71 -5.56 -2.77
N SER A 81 -10.44 -4.74 -2.00
CA SER A 81 -11.33 -3.73 -2.58
C SER A 81 -10.55 -2.68 -3.39
N GLY A 82 -9.45 -2.17 -2.85
CA GLY A 82 -8.60 -1.20 -3.53
C GLY A 82 -8.02 -1.74 -4.85
N THR A 83 -7.51 -2.97 -4.84
CA THR A 83 -6.98 -3.60 -6.06
C THR A 83 -8.06 -3.86 -7.10
N ALA A 84 -9.26 -4.28 -6.68
CA ALA A 84 -10.40 -4.45 -7.59
C ALA A 84 -10.83 -3.14 -8.25
N ILE A 85 -10.77 -2.02 -7.53
CA ILE A 85 -11.06 -0.69 -8.07
C ILE A 85 -10.00 -0.27 -9.09
N SER A 86 -8.71 -0.41 -8.74
CA SER A 86 -7.61 -0.10 -9.66
C SER A 86 -7.61 -0.98 -10.92
N GLY A 87 -7.98 -2.25 -10.79
CA GLY A 87 -8.12 -3.18 -11.92
C GLY A 87 -9.23 -2.76 -12.89
N ARG A 88 -10.40 -2.35 -12.39
CA ARG A 88 -11.50 -1.87 -13.27
C ARG A 88 -11.18 -0.58 -14.02
N GLY A 89 -10.28 0.26 -13.51
CA GLY A 89 -9.84 1.48 -14.20
C GLY A 89 -9.04 1.20 -15.47
N ALA A 90 -8.42 0.02 -15.60
CA ALA A 90 -7.65 -0.38 -16.77
C ALA A 90 -8.51 -1.02 -17.89
N ASP A 91 -9.72 -1.50 -17.56
CA ASP A 91 -10.63 -2.19 -18.48
C ASP A 91 -11.74 -1.28 -19.05
N ALA A 92 -11.74 0.03 -18.75
CA ALA A 92 -12.70 0.96 -19.34
C ALA A 92 -12.28 1.30 -20.78
N PRO A 93 -13.09 1.01 -21.82
CA PRO A 93 -12.80 1.46 -23.18
C PRO A 93 -12.87 2.99 -23.23
N ALA A 94 -11.86 3.59 -23.87
CA ALA A 94 -11.75 5.02 -24.14
C ALA A 94 -12.86 5.55 -25.06
#